data_AF-A0AAN1PGQ9-F1
#
_entry.id   AF-A0AAN1PGQ9-F1
#
_cell.length_a   1.000
_cell.length_b   1.000
_cell.length_c   1.000
_cell.angle_alpha   90.00
_cell.angle_beta   90.00
_cell.angle_gamma   90.00
#
_symmetry.space_group_name_H-M   'P 1'
#
loop_
_entity.id
_entity.type
_entity.pdbx_description
1 polymer ?
#
loop_
_entity_poly.entity_id
_entity_poly.type
_entity_poly.pdbx_seq_one_letter_code
_entity_poly.pdbx_strand_id
1 'polypeptide(L)'
;MTSFYKTTFWKRLRAACLKRDRICTTPGCNARAVVADHIIPRSKGGADALENLRGLCIRHHNMRRHGNEPYLKGCNTNGQPVDPNHWWNS
;
A
#
# COMPACT_ATOMS: atom_id res chain seq x y z
N MET A 1 25.66 10.74 -4.58
CA MET A 1 24.30 10.36 -5.04
C MET A 1 23.29 10.65 -3.95
N THR A 2 22.44 11.68 -4.11
CA THR A 2 21.36 11.97 -3.16
C THR A 2 20.25 10.94 -3.30
N SER A 3 19.87 10.28 -2.21
CA SER A 3 18.76 9.33 -2.20
C SER A 3 17.48 10.02 -2.71
N PHE A 4 16.81 9.42 -3.71
CA PHE A 4 15.56 9.92 -4.29
C PHE A 4 14.51 10.26 -3.21
N TYR A 5 14.40 9.42 -2.18
CA TYR A 5 13.46 9.57 -1.08
C TYR A 5 13.72 10.80 -0.19
N LYS A 6 14.87 11.47 -0.34
CA LYS A 6 15.19 12.71 0.38
C LYS A 6 14.82 13.97 -0.40
N THR A 7 14.49 13.85 -1.70
CA THR A 7 14.18 14.99 -2.57
C THR A 7 12.91 15.73 -2.13
N THR A 8 12.84 17.02 -2.43
CA THR A 8 11.63 17.84 -2.20
C THR A 8 10.46 17.35 -3.06
N PHE A 9 10.75 16.89 -4.27
CA PHE A 9 9.77 16.25 -5.16
C PHE A 9 9.08 15.06 -4.48
N TRP A 10 9.85 14.09 -3.97
CA TRP A 10 9.27 12.94 -3.26
C TRP A 10 8.47 13.35 -2.03
N LYS A 11 8.96 14.33 -1.25
CA LYS A 11 8.24 14.83 -0.06
C LYS A 11 6.86 15.39 -0.43
N ARG A 12 6.78 16.16 -1.51
CA ARG A 12 5.50 16.71 -2.03
C ARG A 12 4.58 15.59 -2.53
N LEU A 13 5.12 14.66 -3.31
CA LEU A 13 4.36 13.57 -3.88
C LEU A 13 3.81 12.63 -2.79
N ARG A 14 4.64 12.29 -1.80
CA ARG A 14 4.22 11.54 -0.60
C ARG A 14 3.12 12.27 0.17
N ALA A 15 3.25 13.58 0.37
CA ALA A 15 2.22 14.36 1.07
C ALA A 15 0.90 14.38 0.28
N ALA A 16 0.94 14.53 -1.04
CA ALA A 16 -0.24 14.46 -1.90
C ALA A 16 -0.92 13.08 -1.83
N CYS A 17 -0.15 12.01 -1.90
CA CYS A 17 -0.65 10.64 -1.76
C CYS A 17 -1.35 10.44 -0.41
N LEU A 18 -0.73 10.83 0.70
CA LEU A 18 -1.33 10.65 2.04
C LEU A 18 -2.51 11.59 2.31
N LYS A 19 -2.61 12.70 1.57
CA LYS A 19 -3.78 13.59 1.62
C LYS A 19 -4.97 12.98 0.88
N ARG A 20 -4.72 12.34 -0.27
CA ARG A 20 -5.72 11.59 -1.05
C ARG A 20 -6.17 10.35 -0.28
N ASP A 21 -5.20 9.52 0.11
CA ASP A 21 -5.42 8.24 0.77
C ASP A 21 -5.17 8.41 2.27
N ARG A 22 -6.19 8.82 3.01
CA ARG A 22 -6.09 8.98 4.48
C ARG A 22 -6.11 7.64 5.20
N ILE A 23 -6.75 6.64 4.58
CA ILE A 23 -6.92 5.27 5.07
C ILE A 23 -6.15 4.33 4.14
N CYS A 24 -5.67 3.23 4.70
CA CYS A 24 -5.00 2.16 3.97
C CYS A 24 -5.88 1.68 2.80
N THR A 25 -5.32 1.67 1.59
CA THR A 25 -6.07 1.25 0.40
C THR A 25 -6.23 -0.26 0.28
N THR A 26 -5.65 -1.06 1.19
CA THR A 26 -5.85 -2.50 1.21
C THR A 26 -7.32 -2.80 1.52
N PRO A 27 -8.00 -3.63 0.72
CA PRO A 27 -9.41 -3.99 0.94
C PRO A 27 -9.68 -4.42 2.38
N GLY A 28 -10.76 -3.89 2.96
CA GLY A 28 -11.19 -4.16 4.35
C GLY A 28 -10.23 -3.71 5.45
N CYS A 29 -9.21 -2.91 5.14
CA CYS A 29 -8.37 -2.25 6.14
C CYS A 29 -8.86 -0.82 6.43
N ASN A 30 -9.17 -0.53 7.69
CA ASN A 30 -9.58 0.81 8.12
C ASN A 30 -8.48 1.58 8.88
N ALA A 31 -7.23 1.08 8.83
CA ALA A 31 -6.11 1.73 9.51
C ALA A 31 -5.66 2.99 8.75
N ARG A 32 -5.16 3.99 9.49
CA ARG A 32 -4.59 5.21 8.90
C ARG A 32 -3.42 4.88 7.96
N ALA A 33 -3.41 5.48 6.78
CA ALA A 33 -2.28 5.42 5.87
C ALA A 33 -1.15 6.35 6.37
N VAL A 34 0.07 5.82 6.42
CA VAL A 34 1.26 6.57 6.86
C VAL A 34 2.44 6.41 5.90
N VAL A 35 2.34 5.48 4.96
CA VAL A 35 3.33 5.22 3.91
C VAL A 35 2.69 5.49 2.56
N ALA A 36 3.39 6.22 1.68
CA ALA A 36 3.08 6.28 0.26
C ALA A 36 3.93 5.22 -0.45
N ASP A 37 3.29 4.25 -1.06
CA ASP A 37 3.92 3.07 -1.63
C ASP A 37 3.65 3.02 -3.14
N HIS A 38 4.69 2.73 -3.93
CA HIS A 38 4.53 2.58 -5.38
C HIS A 38 3.80 1.27 -5.70
N ILE A 39 2.68 1.35 -6.42
CA ILE A 39 1.89 0.19 -6.86
C ILE A 39 2.79 -0.70 -7.72
N ILE A 40 3.31 -0.14 -8.81
CA ILE A 40 4.40 -0.71 -9.59
C ILE A 40 5.71 -0.19 -9.00
N PRO A 41 6.57 -1.06 -8.44
CA PRO A 41 7.84 -0.63 -7.87
C PRO A 41 8.70 0.12 -8.87
N ARG A 42 9.46 1.13 -8.41
CA ARG A 42 10.42 1.86 -9.25
C ARG A 42 11.45 0.95 -9.92
N SER A 43 11.86 -0.13 -9.24
CA SER A 43 12.77 -1.15 -9.79
C SER A 43 12.18 -1.93 -10.97
N LYS A 44 10.85 -1.90 -11.14
CA LYS A 44 10.12 -2.50 -12.28
C LYS A 44 9.66 -1.43 -13.28
N GLY A 45 10.20 -0.22 -13.24
CA GLY A 45 9.84 0.87 -14.15
C GLY A 45 8.58 1.65 -13.77
N GLY A 46 8.10 1.52 -12.53
CA GLY A 46 6.95 2.28 -12.06
C GLY A 46 7.19 3.79 -12.08
N ALA A 47 6.22 4.53 -12.63
CA ALA A 47 6.29 5.98 -12.72
C ALA A 47 6.27 6.65 -11.32
N ASP A 48 6.99 7.75 -11.18
CA ASP A 48 6.96 8.60 -10.00
C ASP A 48 5.79 9.59 -10.08
N ALA A 49 4.57 9.04 -10.19
CA ALA A 49 3.33 9.76 -10.39
C ALA A 49 2.30 9.40 -9.30
N LEU A 50 1.35 10.30 -9.03
CA LEU A 50 0.40 10.13 -7.93
C LEU A 50 -0.52 8.93 -8.18
N GLU A 51 -0.79 8.61 -9.44
CA GLU A 51 -1.62 7.50 -9.91
C GLU A 51 -0.95 6.15 -9.62
N ASN A 52 0.40 6.10 -9.63
CA ASN A 52 1.17 4.90 -9.30
C ASN A 52 1.52 4.83 -7.80
N LEU A 53 0.98 5.71 -6.97
CA LEU A 53 1.14 5.66 -5.52
C LEU A 53 -0.16 5.24 -4.85
N ARG A 54 -0.03 4.63 -3.68
CA ARG A 54 -1.14 4.34 -2.77
C ARG A 54 -0.76 4.54 -1.31
N GLY A 55 -1.72 4.94 -0.50
CA GLY A 55 -1.57 5.04 0.95
C GLY A 55 -1.70 3.68 1.63
N LEU A 56 -0.67 3.26 2.37
CA LEU A 56 -0.69 2.04 3.17
C LEU A 56 -0.42 2.30 4.66
N CYS A 57 -0.97 1.45 5.52
CA CYS A 57 -0.55 1.34 6.91
C CYS A 57 0.77 0.57 7.00
N ILE A 58 1.50 0.69 8.13
CA ILE A 58 2.80 0.04 8.32
C ILE A 58 2.71 -1.48 8.15
N ARG A 59 1.63 -2.09 8.64
CA ARG A 59 1.39 -3.54 8.54
C ARG A 59 1.33 -4.00 7.09
N HIS A 60 0.49 -3.38 6.26
CA HIS A 60 0.34 -3.78 4.86
C HIS A 60 1.52 -3.36 4.00
N HIS A 61 2.18 -2.24 4.31
CA HIS A 61 3.44 -1.89 3.66
C HIS A 61 4.52 -2.95 3.92
N ASN A 62 4.70 -3.39 5.17
CA ASN A 62 5.66 -4.45 5.52
C ASN A 62 5.32 -5.81 4.87
N MET A 63 4.06 -6.04 4.54
CA MET A 63 3.61 -7.27 3.89
C MET A 63 4.05 -7.37 2.43
N ARG A 64 4.38 -6.24 1.79
CA ARG A 64 4.95 -6.20 0.44
C ARG A 64 6.42 -6.61 0.36
N ARG A 65 7.00 -7.10 1.45
CA ARG A 65 8.33 -7.75 1.41
C ARG A 65 8.30 -8.83 0.31
N HIS A 66 9.27 -8.78 -0.60
CA HIS A 66 9.38 -9.63 -1.79
C HIS A 66 8.41 -9.34 -2.94
N GLY A 67 7.68 -8.23 -2.92
CA GLY A 67 6.82 -7.79 -4.03
C GLY A 67 5.43 -8.42 -4.06
N ASN A 68 5.02 -9.09 -2.98
CA ASN A 68 3.66 -9.60 -2.82
C ASN A 68 2.66 -8.46 -2.58
N GLU A 69 1.42 -8.65 -3.03
CA GLU A 69 0.33 -7.74 -2.68
C GLU A 69 -0.17 -8.01 -1.25
N PRO A 70 -0.49 -6.96 -0.47
CA PRO A 70 -0.98 -7.13 0.88
C PRO A 70 -2.41 -7.68 0.88
N TYR A 71 -2.68 -8.65 1.75
CA TYR A 71 -3.99 -9.25 1.97
C TYR A 71 -4.38 -9.21 3.45
N LEU A 72 -5.67 -9.34 3.76
CA LEU A 72 -6.14 -9.40 5.13
C LEU A 72 -5.85 -10.79 5.72
N LYS A 73 -5.17 -10.84 6.88
CA LYS A 73 -4.95 -12.10 7.61
C LYS A 73 -6.04 -12.32 8.65
N GLY A 74 -6.56 -13.55 8.72
CA GLY A 74 -7.47 -14.02 9.78
C GLY A 74 -8.73 -14.69 9.23
N CYS A 75 -9.55 -15.21 10.15
CA CYS A 75 -10.90 -15.68 9.85
C CYS A 75 -11.92 -14.82 10.62
N ASN A 76 -13.07 -14.55 10.01
CA ASN A 76 -14.21 -13.88 10.65
C ASN A 76 -14.91 -14.84 11.64
N THR A 77 -15.96 -14.35 12.33
CA THR A 77 -16.75 -15.15 13.29
C THR A 77 -17.43 -16.37 12.67
N ASN A 78 -17.58 -16.40 11.35
CA ASN A 78 -18.17 -17.51 10.59
C ASN A 78 -17.10 -18.47 10.05
N GLY A 79 -15.83 -18.29 10.43
CA GLY A 79 -14.71 -19.13 9.97
C GLY A 79 -14.23 -18.83 8.55
N GLN A 80 -14.72 -17.77 7.91
CA GLN A 80 -14.30 -17.39 6.55
C GLN A 80 -13.09 -16.47 6.59
N PRO A 81 -12.15 -16.57 5.64
CA PRO A 81 -11.02 -15.67 5.54
C PRO A 81 -11.51 -14.23 5.41
N VAL A 82 -10.91 -13.33 6.18
CA VAL A 82 -11.26 -11.90 6.15
C VAL A 82 -10.88 -11.23 4.83
N ASP A 83 -10.01 -11.85 4.03
CA ASP A 83 -9.67 -11.39 2.70
C ASP A 83 -10.74 -11.79 1.67
N PRO A 84 -11.42 -10.82 1.03
CA PRO A 84 -12.38 -11.11 -0.03
C PRO A 84 -11.76 -11.86 -1.21
N ASN A 85 -10.46 -11.66 -1.48
CA ASN A 85 -9.75 -12.26 -2.61
C ASN A 85 -9.07 -13.61 -2.26
N HIS A 86 -9.42 -14.23 -1.13
CA HIS A 86 -8.88 -15.55 -0.78
C HIS A 86 -9.39 -16.63 -1.73
N TRP A 87 -8.52 -17.49 -2.25
CA TRP A 87 -8.81 -18.52 -3.28
C TRP A 87 -9.97 -19.48 -2.97
N TRP A 88 -10.34 -19.62 -1.70
CA TRP A 88 -11.48 -20.46 -1.27
C TRP A 88 -12.85 -19.76 -1.42
N ASN A 89 -12.87 -18.43 -1.65
CA ASN A 89 -14.09 -17.61 -1.76
C ASN A 89 -14.59 -17.58 -3.21
N SER A 90 -13.94 -18.33 -4.10
CA SER A 90 -14.31 -18.54 -5.51
C SER A 90 -15.00 -19.89 -5.70
#